data_AF-C1INE0-F1
#
_entry.id   AF-C1INE0-F1
#
_cell.length_a   1.000
_cell.length_b   1.000
_cell.length_c   1.000
_cell.angle_alpha   90.00
_cell.angle_beta   90.00
_cell.angle_gamma   90.00
#
_symmetry.space_group_name_H-M   'P 1'
#
loop_
_entity.id
_entity.type
_entity.pdbx_description
1 polymer ?
#
loop_
_entity_poly.entity_id
_entity_poly.type
_entity_poly.pdbx_seq_one_letter_code
_entity_poly.pdbx_strand_id
1 'polypeptide(L)'
;ITTQDEALLDIYKKIRPGEPPSVEAGRTLLENFYFNPKRYDLAKVGRYKINKKLGLASDLTESTLRIEDIVAALRYLLALHAGAETVEGVRDGEITEIAVEYDDIDHLGNRRIRAVGELIQAQVRTGMSRMERQVRERMTTQDVEAITPNTLINIRPVTASIK
;
A
#
# COMPACT_ATOMS: atom_id res chain seq x y z
N ILE A 1 -18.58 -9.44 9.75
CA ILE A 1 -18.15 -9.10 8.37
C ILE A 1 -18.42 -10.31 7.52
N THR A 2 -19.58 -10.33 6.87
CA THR A 2 -20.05 -11.44 6.01
C THR A 2 -20.14 -11.04 4.55
N THR A 3 -20.04 -9.76 4.24
CA THR A 3 -20.10 -9.22 2.87
C THR A 3 -18.86 -8.37 2.55
N GLN A 4 -18.58 -8.20 1.25
CA GLN A 4 -17.49 -7.33 0.79
C GLN A 4 -17.71 -5.88 1.24
N ASP A 5 -18.95 -5.39 1.19
CA ASP A 5 -19.28 -4.01 1.55
C ASP A 5 -19.03 -3.73 3.03
N GLU A 6 -19.40 -4.67 3.91
CA GLU A 6 -19.06 -4.59 5.34
C GLU A 6 -17.54 -4.54 5.57
N ALA A 7 -16.77 -5.32 4.80
CA ALA A 7 -15.32 -5.32 4.90
C ALA A 7 -14.72 -3.99 4.45
N LEU A 8 -15.21 -3.43 3.33
CA LEU A 8 -14.77 -2.12 2.83
C LEU A 8 -15.08 -1.00 3.83
N LEU A 9 -16.26 -1.03 4.45
CA LEU A 9 -16.63 -0.07 5.49
C LEU A 9 -15.75 -0.21 6.74
N ASP A 10 -15.44 -1.43 7.17
CA ASP A 10 -14.58 -1.69 8.33
C ASP A 10 -13.13 -1.23 8.09
N ILE A 11 -12.56 -1.54 6.93
CA ILE A 11 -11.23 -1.06 6.53
C ILE A 11 -11.19 0.47 6.54
N TYR A 12 -12.20 1.11 5.95
CA TYR A 12 -12.25 2.57 5.89
C TYR A 12 -12.30 3.20 7.29
N LYS A 13 -13.14 2.68 8.19
CA LYS A 13 -13.26 3.14 9.58
C LYS A 13 -11.94 3.02 10.35
N LYS A 14 -11.21 1.91 10.17
CA LYS A 14 -9.91 1.66 10.84
C LYS A 14 -8.81 2.60 10.38
N ILE A 15 -8.74 2.87 9.07
CA ILE A 15 -7.70 3.74 8.51
C ILE A 15 -8.04 5.22 8.75
N ARG A 16 -9.32 5.58 8.71
CA ARG A 16 -9.80 6.96 8.87
C ARG A 16 -10.85 7.07 9.97
N PRO A 17 -10.44 7.00 11.24
CA PRO A 17 -11.36 7.16 12.35
C PRO A 17 -11.93 8.58 12.35
N GLY A 18 -13.25 8.71 12.15
CA GLY A 18 -13.99 9.96 12.21
C GLY A 18 -14.51 10.51 10.88
N GLU A 19 -14.09 9.96 9.73
CA GLU A 19 -14.72 10.27 8.42
C GLU A 19 -15.96 9.37 8.22
N PRO A 20 -17.09 9.89 7.69
CA PRO A 20 -18.27 9.07 7.42
C PRO A 20 -17.94 7.98 6.38
N PRO A 21 -18.09 6.69 6.71
CA PRO A 21 -17.68 5.61 5.84
C PRO A 21 -18.73 5.33 4.75
N SER A 22 -18.29 5.18 3.51
CA SER A 22 -19.10 4.62 2.41
C SER A 22 -18.35 3.48 1.72
N VAL A 23 -19.10 2.61 1.03
CA VAL A 23 -18.53 1.47 0.30
C VAL A 23 -17.62 1.95 -0.82
N GLU A 24 -18.03 2.99 -1.54
CA GLU A 24 -17.25 3.63 -2.61
C GLU A 24 -15.96 4.23 -2.06
N ALA A 25 -16.04 4.94 -0.92
CA ALA A 25 -14.87 5.55 -0.29
C ALA A 25 -13.88 4.47 0.19
N GLY A 26 -14.37 3.37 0.76
CA GLY A 26 -13.57 2.19 1.11
C GLY A 26 -12.88 1.56 -0.10
N ARG A 27 -13.62 1.36 -1.19
CA ARG A 27 -13.09 0.81 -2.45
C ARG A 27 -12.00 1.70 -3.04
N THR A 28 -12.26 3.00 -3.18
CA THR A 28 -11.29 3.98 -3.68
C THR A 28 -10.07 4.09 -2.78
N LEU A 29 -10.25 3.97 -1.46
CA LEU A 29 -9.13 3.97 -0.52
C LEU A 29 -8.21 2.78 -0.78
N LEU A 30 -8.77 1.56 -0.84
CA LEU A 30 -8.01 0.32 -1.06
C LEU A 30 -7.28 0.34 -2.41
N GLU A 31 -7.96 0.79 -3.46
CA GLU A 31 -7.39 0.97 -4.80
C GLU A 31 -6.13 1.86 -4.76
N ASN A 32 -6.21 2.99 -4.05
CA ASN A 32 -5.13 3.94 -3.94
C ASN A 32 -3.94 3.45 -3.08
N PHE A 33 -4.14 2.46 -2.21
CA PHE A 33 -3.07 1.93 -1.36
C PHE A 33 -2.13 1.00 -2.11
N TYR A 34 -2.67 0.12 -2.97
CA TYR A 34 -1.90 -1.02 -3.51
C TYR A 34 -1.99 -1.17 -5.03
N PHE A 35 -3.11 -0.76 -5.64
CA PHE A 35 -3.43 -1.06 -7.03
C PHE A 35 -3.22 0.15 -7.96
N ASN A 36 -3.17 1.37 -7.42
CA ASN A 36 -2.96 2.59 -8.20
C ASN A 36 -1.46 2.88 -8.46
N PRO A 37 -0.99 2.86 -9.71
CA PRO A 37 0.43 3.08 -10.05
C PRO A 37 0.90 4.50 -9.78
N LYS A 38 -0.01 5.47 -9.60
CA LYS A 38 0.37 6.84 -9.23
C LYS A 38 0.76 6.96 -7.76
N ARG A 39 0.37 6.00 -6.91
CA ARG A 39 0.54 6.07 -5.45
C ARG A 39 1.34 4.92 -4.86
N TYR A 40 1.42 3.80 -5.57
CA TYR A 40 2.11 2.60 -5.13
C TYR A 40 3.01 2.05 -6.25
N ASP A 41 4.25 1.71 -5.88
CA ASP A 41 5.25 1.17 -6.81
C ASP A 41 6.23 0.28 -6.05
N LEU A 42 6.25 -1.02 -6.39
CA LEU A 42 7.23 -2.00 -5.93
C LEU A 42 8.60 -1.80 -6.58
N ALA A 43 8.65 -1.07 -7.70
CA ALA A 43 9.72 -1.09 -8.68
C ALA A 43 10.01 -2.50 -9.22
N LYS A 44 10.82 -2.56 -10.28
CA LYS A 44 11.21 -3.84 -10.94
C LYS A 44 11.84 -4.83 -9.96
N VAL A 45 12.67 -4.34 -9.03
CA VAL A 45 13.35 -5.17 -8.03
C VAL A 45 12.35 -5.74 -7.02
N GLY A 46 11.38 -4.95 -6.53
CA GLY A 46 10.36 -5.45 -5.61
C GLY A 46 9.46 -6.49 -6.26
N ARG A 47 9.02 -6.23 -7.50
CA ARG A 47 8.24 -7.20 -8.30
C ARG A 47 9.00 -8.52 -8.49
N TYR A 48 10.28 -8.45 -8.89
CA TYR A 48 11.13 -9.64 -9.01
C TYR A 48 11.23 -10.43 -7.70
N LYS A 49 11.45 -9.76 -6.56
CA LYS A 49 11.58 -10.42 -5.25
C LYS A 49 10.28 -11.11 -4.82
N ILE A 50 9.13 -10.45 -5.00
CA ILE A 50 7.81 -11.03 -4.70
C ILE A 50 7.55 -12.26 -5.57
N ASN A 51 7.76 -12.13 -6.88
CA ASN A 51 7.61 -13.22 -7.84
C ASN A 51 8.48 -14.43 -7.46
N LYS A 52 9.74 -14.19 -7.10
CA LYS A 52 10.67 -15.27 -6.73
C LYS A 52 10.29 -15.95 -5.41
N LYS A 53 9.90 -15.16 -4.39
CA LYS A 53 9.58 -15.66 -3.04
C LYS A 53 8.24 -16.41 -3.00
N LEU A 54 7.25 -15.93 -3.73
CA LEU A 54 5.89 -16.49 -3.72
C LEU A 54 5.62 -17.45 -4.90
N GLY A 55 6.57 -17.60 -5.83
CA GLY A 55 6.37 -18.41 -7.04
C GLY A 55 5.27 -17.83 -7.93
N LEU A 56 5.42 -16.57 -8.33
CA LEU A 56 4.48 -15.89 -9.23
C LEU A 56 5.18 -15.52 -10.54
N ALA A 57 4.45 -15.61 -11.64
CA ALA A 57 4.94 -15.33 -12.99
C ALA A 57 4.45 -13.99 -13.55
N SER A 58 4.21 -12.99 -12.68
CA SER A 58 3.75 -11.66 -13.12
C SER A 58 4.86 -10.89 -13.84
N ASP A 59 4.51 -10.01 -14.78
CA ASP A 59 5.51 -9.25 -15.54
C ASP A 59 6.28 -8.27 -14.65
N LEU A 60 7.57 -8.03 -14.95
CA LEU A 60 8.43 -7.13 -14.19
C LEU A 60 8.02 -5.64 -14.30
N THR A 61 7.23 -5.29 -15.31
CA THR A 61 6.66 -3.95 -15.50
C THR A 61 5.40 -3.72 -14.68
N GLU A 62 4.74 -4.78 -14.20
CA GLU A 62 3.59 -4.68 -13.29
C GLU A 62 4.06 -4.31 -11.89
N SER A 63 4.28 -3.03 -11.64
CA SER A 63 4.92 -2.60 -10.39
C SER A 63 3.94 -2.30 -9.25
N THR A 64 2.63 -2.38 -9.49
CA THR A 64 1.60 -2.35 -8.42
C THR A 64 1.34 -3.74 -7.88
N LEU A 65 0.88 -3.86 -6.62
CA LEU A 65 0.47 -5.16 -6.07
C LEU A 65 -0.76 -5.69 -6.80
N ARG A 66 -0.92 -7.02 -6.81
CA ARG A 66 -2.08 -7.71 -7.34
C ARG A 66 -2.80 -8.50 -6.25
N ILE A 67 -4.04 -8.92 -6.51
CA ILE A 67 -4.79 -9.74 -5.56
C ILE A 67 -4.09 -11.09 -5.38
N GLU A 68 -3.54 -11.64 -6.45
CA GLU A 68 -2.78 -12.89 -6.44
C GLU A 68 -1.54 -12.80 -5.55
N ASP A 69 -0.84 -11.64 -5.53
CA ASP A 69 0.30 -11.40 -4.63
C ASP A 69 -0.13 -11.51 -3.17
N ILE A 70 -1.26 -10.90 -2.81
CA ILE A 70 -1.78 -10.86 -1.44
C ILE A 70 -2.23 -12.25 -1.00
N VAL A 71 -2.97 -12.96 -1.87
CA VAL A 71 -3.44 -14.33 -1.58
C VAL A 71 -2.26 -15.28 -1.44
N ALA A 72 -1.26 -15.19 -2.32
CA ALA A 72 -0.06 -16.02 -2.23
C ALA A 72 0.76 -15.72 -0.96
N ALA A 73 0.90 -14.44 -0.57
CA ALA A 73 1.59 -14.06 0.66
C ALA A 73 0.88 -14.63 1.91
N LEU A 74 -0.45 -14.59 1.95
CA LEU A 74 -1.22 -15.17 3.04
C LEU A 74 -1.11 -16.71 3.08
N ARG A 75 -1.18 -17.37 1.92
CA ARG A 75 -0.96 -18.82 1.83
C ARG A 75 0.44 -19.21 2.32
N TYR A 76 1.46 -18.46 1.91
CA TYR A 76 2.84 -18.67 2.35
C TYR A 76 2.98 -18.53 3.87
N LEU A 77 2.38 -17.49 4.46
CA LEU A 77 2.39 -17.28 5.91
C LEU A 77 1.69 -18.41 6.67
N LEU A 78 0.54 -18.87 6.17
CA LEU A 78 -0.19 -19.99 6.77
C LEU A 78 0.58 -21.31 6.67
N ALA A 79 1.20 -21.57 5.52
CA ALA A 79 2.06 -22.74 5.31
C ALA A 79 3.25 -22.73 6.27
N LEU A 80 3.89 -21.57 6.45
CA LEU A 80 4.98 -21.39 7.40
C LEU A 80 4.52 -21.66 8.83
N HIS A 81 3.34 -21.16 9.21
CA HIS A 81 2.77 -21.42 10.54
C HIS A 81 2.41 -22.90 10.76
N ALA A 82 1.94 -23.58 9.70
CA ALA A 82 1.62 -25.00 9.74
C ALA A 82 2.87 -25.91 9.71
N GLY A 83 4.07 -25.36 9.51
CA GLY A 83 5.31 -26.12 9.39
C GLY A 83 5.44 -26.89 8.07
N ALA A 84 4.73 -26.46 7.03
CA ALA A 84 4.90 -27.02 5.69
C ALA A 84 6.27 -26.66 5.12
N GLU A 85 6.91 -27.58 4.41
CA GLU A 85 8.23 -27.36 3.80
C GLU A 85 8.12 -26.66 2.44
N THR A 86 7.02 -26.89 1.71
CA THR A 86 6.80 -26.35 0.37
C THR A 86 5.38 -25.83 0.16
N VAL A 87 5.24 -24.89 -0.78
CA VAL A 87 3.97 -24.39 -1.30
C VAL A 87 4.02 -24.41 -2.82
N GLU A 88 2.90 -24.80 -3.45
CA GLU A 88 2.77 -24.76 -4.90
C GLU A 88 2.84 -23.32 -5.43
N GLY A 89 3.70 -23.10 -6.41
CA GLY A 89 3.82 -21.84 -7.14
C GLY A 89 4.14 -22.09 -8.61
N VAL A 90 4.35 -21.01 -9.35
CA VAL A 90 4.70 -21.03 -10.77
C VAL A 90 6.06 -20.37 -10.96
N ARG A 91 6.95 -21.04 -11.70
CA ARG A 91 8.21 -20.47 -12.19
C ARG A 91 8.34 -20.79 -13.68
N ASP A 92 8.62 -19.77 -14.48
CA ASP A 92 8.80 -19.89 -15.93
C ASP A 92 7.64 -20.60 -16.66
N GLY A 93 6.42 -20.52 -16.11
CA GLY A 93 5.21 -21.14 -16.66
C GLY A 93 4.95 -22.58 -16.20
N GLU A 94 5.84 -23.16 -15.38
CA GLU A 94 5.72 -24.50 -14.83
C GLU A 94 5.31 -24.46 -13.35
N ILE A 95 4.49 -25.45 -12.95
CA ILE A 95 4.14 -25.65 -11.55
C ILE A 95 5.36 -26.18 -10.81
N THR A 96 5.76 -25.49 -9.75
CA THR A 96 6.97 -25.78 -8.98
C THR A 96 6.68 -25.64 -7.50
N GLU A 97 7.33 -26.47 -6.70
CA GLU A 97 7.32 -26.35 -5.25
C GLU A 97 8.29 -25.25 -4.79
N ILE A 98 7.76 -24.28 -4.05
CA ILE A 98 8.50 -23.17 -3.47
C ILE A 98 8.79 -23.51 -2.01
N ALA A 99 10.07 -23.48 -1.63
CA ALA A 99 10.47 -23.68 -0.25
C ALA A 99 9.86 -22.62 0.69
N VAL A 100 9.28 -23.10 1.79
CA VAL A 100 8.71 -22.27 2.84
C VAL A 100 9.71 -22.15 3.97
N GLU A 101 10.32 -20.97 4.08
CA GLU A 101 11.37 -20.71 5.05
C GLU A 101 11.33 -19.25 5.51
N TYR A 102 11.89 -19.03 6.71
CA TYR A 102 12.11 -17.69 7.24
C TYR A 102 13.17 -16.96 6.41
N ASP A 103 12.93 -15.69 6.12
CA ASP A 103 13.91 -14.85 5.46
C ASP A 103 14.98 -14.38 6.44
N ASP A 104 16.25 -14.44 6.02
CA ASP A 104 17.34 -13.77 6.74
C ASP A 104 17.22 -12.24 6.57
N ILE A 105 16.75 -11.59 7.63
CA ILE A 105 16.51 -10.15 7.67
C ILE A 105 17.79 -9.31 7.63
N ASP A 106 18.94 -9.89 7.95
CA ASP A 106 20.22 -9.17 8.01
C ASP A 106 20.99 -9.20 6.69
N HIS A 107 20.55 -10.04 5.74
CA HIS A 107 21.13 -10.12 4.41
C HIS A 107 21.21 -8.75 3.72
N LEU A 108 22.40 -8.35 3.24
CA LEU A 108 22.62 -7.02 2.65
C LEU A 108 21.78 -6.76 1.39
N GLY A 109 21.39 -7.79 0.64
CA GLY A 109 20.43 -7.68 -0.47
C GLY A 109 19.00 -7.28 -0.04
N ASN A 110 18.71 -7.25 1.26
CA ASN A 110 17.50 -6.67 1.84
C ASN A 110 17.70 -5.22 2.33
N ARG A 111 18.93 -4.69 2.23
CA ARG A 111 19.27 -3.30 2.57
C ARG A 111 19.22 -2.42 1.31
N ARG A 112 18.69 -1.21 1.47
CA ARG A 112 18.63 -0.17 0.45
C ARG A 112 19.18 1.12 1.02
N ILE A 113 20.02 1.79 0.24
CA ILE A 113 20.49 3.14 0.56
C ILE A 113 19.41 4.13 0.11
N ARG A 114 19.00 5.03 1.01
CA ARG A 114 18.10 6.13 0.69
C ARG A 114 18.92 7.40 0.56
N ALA A 115 18.83 8.04 -0.60
CA ALA A 115 19.49 9.32 -0.83
C ALA A 115 18.80 10.44 -0.04
N VAL A 116 19.52 11.54 0.20
CA VAL A 116 18.98 12.70 0.94
C VAL A 116 17.67 13.22 0.32
N GLY A 117 17.60 13.30 -1.01
CA GLY A 117 16.39 13.73 -1.71
C GLY A 117 15.17 12.83 -1.42
N GLU A 118 15.38 11.51 -1.29
CA GLU A 118 14.30 10.57 -0.96
C GLU A 118 13.80 10.77 0.47
N LEU A 119 14.71 11.04 1.41
CA LEU A 119 14.36 11.33 2.81
C LEU A 119 13.52 12.60 2.90
N ILE A 120 13.92 13.66 2.19
CA ILE A 120 13.17 14.93 2.12
C ILE A 120 11.81 14.69 1.47
N GLN A 121 11.75 13.94 0.36
CA GLN A 121 10.50 13.63 -0.33
C GLN A 121 9.53 12.88 0.58
N ALA A 122 10.01 11.93 1.40
CA ALA A 122 9.19 11.21 2.36
C ALA A 122 8.59 12.12 3.45
N GLN A 123 9.38 13.09 3.95
CA GLN A 123 8.89 14.08 4.90
C GLN A 123 7.81 14.98 4.28
N VAL A 124 8.08 15.52 3.09
CA VAL A 124 7.12 16.35 2.35
C VAL A 124 5.82 15.58 2.08
N ARG A 125 5.91 14.30 1.68
CA ARG A 125 4.74 13.44 1.47
C ARG A 125 3.90 13.29 2.74
N THR A 126 4.54 13.13 3.89
CA THR A 126 3.85 13.05 5.19
C THR A 126 3.15 14.37 5.52
N GLY A 127 3.82 15.50 5.30
CA GLY A 127 3.21 16.83 5.44
C GLY A 127 2.02 17.05 4.50
N MET A 128 2.14 16.64 3.24
CA MET A 128 1.07 16.72 2.24
C MET A 128 -0.14 15.85 2.62
N SER A 129 0.08 14.65 3.16
CA SER A 129 -1.02 13.78 3.61
C SER A 129 -1.84 14.44 4.74
N ARG A 130 -1.18 15.13 5.68
CA ARG A 130 -1.85 15.90 6.74
C ARG A 130 -2.63 17.11 6.19
N MET A 131 -2.06 17.79 5.19
CA MET A 131 -2.74 18.89 4.49
C MET A 131 -3.95 18.39 3.71
N GLU A 132 -3.84 17.28 2.98
CA GLU A 132 -4.93 16.65 2.23
C GLU A 132 -6.11 16.33 3.16
N ARG A 133 -5.83 15.81 4.36
CA ARG A 133 -6.84 15.57 5.38
C ARG A 133 -7.58 16.86 5.78
N GLN A 134 -6.86 17.94 6.07
CA GLN A 134 -7.49 19.23 6.42
C GLN A 134 -8.33 19.80 5.29
N VAL A 135 -7.87 19.65 4.04
CA VAL A 135 -8.65 20.06 2.86
C VAL A 135 -9.98 19.32 2.83
N ARG A 136 -9.97 17.99 3.00
CA ARG A 136 -11.21 17.19 3.01
C ARG A 136 -12.14 17.57 4.15
N GLU A 137 -11.61 17.76 5.36
CA GLU A 137 -12.40 18.21 6.51
C GLU A 137 -13.06 19.57 6.23
N ARG A 138 -12.32 20.54 5.69
CA ARG A 138 -12.86 21.86 5.33
C ARG A 138 -13.93 21.80 4.26
N MET A 139 -13.77 20.94 3.25
CA MET A 139 -14.76 20.74 2.18
C MET A 139 -16.12 20.27 2.70
N THR A 140 -16.18 19.61 3.86
CA THR A 140 -17.47 19.20 4.47
C THR A 140 -18.15 20.32 5.25
N THR A 141 -17.41 21.34 5.66
CA THR A 141 -17.90 22.42 6.55
C THR A 141 -18.10 23.77 5.86
N GLN A 142 -17.39 24.01 4.75
CA GLN A 142 -17.43 25.30 4.05
C GLN A 142 -18.57 25.35 3.02
N ASP A 143 -19.11 26.54 2.83
CA ASP A 143 -20.10 26.81 1.79
C ASP A 143 -19.47 26.68 0.39
N VAL A 144 -20.13 25.92 -0.49
CA VAL A 144 -19.63 25.52 -1.81
C VAL A 144 -19.32 26.74 -2.68
N GLU A 145 -20.09 27.82 -2.57
CA GLU A 145 -19.89 29.05 -3.35
C GLU A 145 -18.67 29.86 -2.90
N ALA A 146 -18.22 29.68 -1.66
CA ALA A 146 -17.08 30.39 -1.07
C ALA A 146 -15.74 29.61 -1.16
N ILE A 147 -15.77 28.37 -1.66
CA ILE A 147 -14.57 27.52 -1.73
C ILE A 147 -13.59 28.06 -2.76
N THR A 148 -12.36 28.35 -2.31
CA THR A 148 -11.21 28.63 -3.18
C THR A 148 -10.00 27.84 -2.71
N PRO A 149 -8.97 27.61 -3.55
CA PRO A 149 -7.76 26.90 -3.13
C PRO A 149 -7.11 27.51 -1.88
N ASN A 150 -7.15 28.84 -1.74
CA ASN A 150 -6.60 29.54 -0.58
C ASN A 150 -7.39 29.28 0.72
N THR A 151 -8.70 29.07 0.66
CA THR A 151 -9.50 28.77 1.87
C THR A 151 -9.32 27.32 2.33
N LEU A 152 -8.98 26.41 1.40
CA LEU A 152 -8.78 25.00 1.69
C LEU A 152 -7.34 24.66 2.11
N ILE A 153 -6.34 25.27 1.47
CA ILE A 153 -4.93 24.88 1.64
C ILE A 153 -4.33 25.53 2.90
N ASN A 154 -3.78 24.70 3.78
CA ASN A 154 -3.00 25.13 4.93
C ASN A 154 -1.59 24.54 4.85
N ILE A 155 -0.57 25.38 4.74
CA ILE A 155 0.84 24.96 4.58
C ILE A 155 1.53 24.54 5.88
N ARG A 156 0.96 24.86 7.05
CA ARG A 156 1.58 24.57 8.36
C ARG A 156 2.01 23.10 8.55
N PRO A 157 1.25 22.08 8.10
CA PRO A 157 1.66 20.69 8.25
C PRO A 157 2.88 20.32 7.41
N VAL A 158 3.05 20.94 6.24
CA VAL A 158 4.19 20.70 5.35
C VAL A 158 5.43 21.37 5.92
N THR A 159 5.34 22.63 6.35
CA THR A 159 6.48 23.32 6.95
C THR A 159 6.92 22.67 8.26
N ALA A 160 5.99 22.17 9.08
CA ALA A 160 6.28 21.44 10.30
C ALA A 160 6.88 20.03 10.06
N SER A 161 6.73 19.45 8.87
CA SER A 161 7.39 18.16 8.52
C SER A 161 8.83 18.32 8.06
N ILE A 162 9.23 19.54 7.68
CA ILE A 162 10.57 19.86 7.18
C ILE A 162 11.45 20.47 8.28
N LYS A 163 10.84 21.20 9.23
CA LYS A 163 11.51 21.67 10.45
C LYS A 163 11.86 20.52 11.37
#